data_AF-A0A967DZ68-F1
#
_entry.id   AF-A0A967DZ68-F1
#
_cell.length_a   1.000
_cell.length_b   1.000
_cell.length_c   1.000
_cell.angle_alpha   90.00
_cell.angle_beta   90.00
_cell.angle_gamma   90.00
#
_symmetry.space_group_name_H-M   'P 1'
#
loop_
_entity.id
_entity.type
_entity.pdbx_description
1 polymer ?
#
loop_
_entity_poly.entity_id
_entity_poly.type
_entity_poly.pdbx_seq_one_letter_code
_entity_poly.pdbx_strand_id
1 'polypeptide(L)'
;MKNLIVILSFLLANLSLAQDNVVGEISLEEFKETVHATWFNRYYKAYQPNEKTIEKLSQLIGEREIEVEAYFGTWCPDSRRELPRLIKLLDLSGWDTNQIKLVGVNRSKEIPNASKEEIERIQLKMIPTFIILENGIEINRFVEYATETMEKDILRILEDKEYKNPYHN
;
A
#
# COMPACT_ATOMS: atom_id res chain seq x y z
N MET A 1 -60.71 -9.07 -24.10
CA MET A 1 -59.81 -7.96 -24.50
C MET A 1 -59.06 -7.52 -23.25
N LYS A 2 -57.91 -8.12 -22.92
CA LYS A 2 -56.54 -7.61 -23.21
C LYS A 2 -56.48 -6.10 -22.87
N ASN A 3 -55.87 -5.66 -21.77
CA ASN A 3 -54.41 -5.62 -21.59
C ASN A 3 -54.01 -5.52 -20.10
N LEU A 4 -53.17 -6.46 -19.67
CA LEU A 4 -52.36 -6.37 -18.45
C LEU A 4 -51.06 -5.66 -18.85
N ILE A 5 -50.83 -4.45 -18.35
CA ILE A 5 -49.57 -3.74 -18.54
C ILE A 5 -48.64 -4.19 -17.42
N VAL A 6 -47.75 -5.14 -17.73
CA VAL A 6 -46.59 -5.44 -16.90
C VAL A 6 -45.52 -4.40 -17.24
N ILE A 7 -45.34 -3.41 -16.37
CA ILE A 7 -44.23 -2.47 -16.48
C ILE A 7 -42.98 -3.20 -15.97
N LEU A 8 -42.34 -3.94 -16.87
CA LEU A 8 -41.00 -4.48 -16.70
C LEU A 8 -40.00 -3.36 -17.06
N SER A 9 -39.96 -2.28 -16.30
CA SER A 9 -38.98 -1.22 -16.51
C SER A 9 -37.72 -1.55 -15.72
N PHE A 10 -36.83 -2.25 -16.43
CA PHE A 10 -35.36 -2.23 -16.27
C PHE A 10 -34.86 -1.61 -14.98
N LEU A 11 -34.53 -2.46 -14.01
CA LEU A 11 -33.46 -2.16 -13.07
C LEU A 11 -32.21 -1.96 -13.95
N LEU A 12 -31.87 -0.71 -14.25
CA LEU A 12 -30.54 -0.38 -14.75
C LEU A 12 -29.58 -0.85 -13.66
N ALA A 13 -29.09 -2.08 -13.81
CA ALA A 13 -27.88 -2.48 -13.15
C ALA A 13 -26.87 -1.40 -13.55
N ASN A 14 -26.49 -0.57 -12.58
CA ASN A 14 -25.23 0.14 -12.64
C ASN A 14 -24.17 -0.97 -12.68
N LEU A 15 -23.92 -1.49 -13.89
CA LEU A 15 -22.74 -2.24 -14.19
C LEU A 15 -21.65 -1.19 -14.10
N SER A 16 -21.20 -0.93 -12.88
CA SER A 16 -19.93 -0.26 -12.62
C SER A 16 -18.93 -1.02 -13.47
N LEU A 17 -18.51 -0.42 -14.58
CA LEU A 17 -17.35 -0.91 -15.30
C LEU A 17 -16.26 -0.99 -14.23
N ALA A 18 -15.86 -2.22 -13.90
CA ALA A 18 -14.87 -2.48 -12.87
C ALA A 18 -13.74 -1.47 -13.09
N GLN A 19 -13.59 -0.54 -12.15
CA GLN A 19 -12.51 0.41 -12.18
C GLN A 19 -11.25 -0.45 -12.01
N ASP A 20 -10.62 -0.82 -13.13
CA ASP A 20 -9.53 -1.80 -13.19
C ASP A 20 -8.29 -1.34 -12.41
N ASN A 21 -8.27 -0.09 -11.94
CA ASN A 21 -7.23 0.46 -11.09
C ASN A 21 -7.81 1.09 -9.85
N VAL A 22 -7.23 0.76 -8.70
CA VAL A 22 -7.49 1.45 -7.44
C VAL A 22 -6.84 2.83 -7.52
N VAL A 23 -7.64 3.87 -7.33
CA VAL A 23 -7.24 5.28 -7.36
C VAL A 23 -7.91 5.98 -6.18
N GLY A 24 -7.10 6.59 -5.30
CA GLY A 24 -7.55 7.15 -4.03
C GLY A 24 -7.27 6.22 -2.84
N GLU A 25 -7.71 6.66 -1.66
CA GLU A 25 -7.58 5.88 -0.43
C GLU A 25 -8.45 4.62 -0.49
N ILE A 26 -7.94 3.52 0.07
CA ILE A 26 -8.66 2.25 0.17
C ILE A 26 -8.26 1.55 1.47
N SER A 27 -9.18 0.84 2.13
CA SER A 27 -8.80 -0.04 3.23
C SER A 27 -8.14 -1.33 2.71
N LEU A 28 -7.34 -2.00 3.55
CA LEU A 28 -6.77 -3.30 3.20
C LEU A 28 -7.87 -4.37 2.98
N GLU A 29 -8.97 -4.29 3.73
CA GLU A 29 -10.16 -5.14 3.59
C GLU A 29 -10.76 -4.98 2.19
N GLU A 30 -11.14 -3.75 1.81
CA GLU A 30 -11.70 -3.44 0.49
C GLU A 30 -10.74 -3.80 -0.63
N PHE A 31 -9.43 -3.54 -0.45
CA PHE A 31 -8.42 -3.91 -1.44
C PHE A 31 -8.42 -5.42 -1.73
N LYS A 32 -8.55 -6.25 -0.67
CA LYS A 32 -8.59 -7.72 -0.77
C LYS A 32 -9.90 -8.24 -1.39
N GLU A 33 -10.93 -7.42 -1.51
CA GLU A 33 -12.18 -7.76 -2.22
C GLU A 33 -12.13 -7.41 -3.72
N THR A 34 -11.13 -6.64 -4.17
CA THR A 34 -10.96 -6.30 -5.58
C THR A 34 -10.43 -7.48 -6.41
N VAL A 35 -10.47 -7.33 -7.74
CA VAL A 35 -9.85 -8.27 -8.71
C VAL A 35 -8.34 -8.46 -8.50
N HIS A 36 -7.71 -7.54 -7.77
CA HIS A 36 -6.28 -7.52 -7.50
C HIS A 36 -5.85 -8.51 -6.40
N ALA A 37 -6.79 -9.01 -5.60
CA ALA A 37 -6.54 -9.97 -4.53
C ALA A 37 -5.77 -11.21 -4.99
N THR A 38 -5.97 -11.63 -6.25
CA THR A 38 -5.30 -12.80 -6.83
C THR A 38 -3.77 -12.64 -6.84
N TRP A 39 -3.25 -11.51 -7.37
CA TRP A 39 -1.81 -11.29 -7.39
C TRP A 39 -1.29 -10.87 -6.01
N PHE A 40 -2.10 -10.16 -5.23
CA PHE A 40 -1.74 -9.78 -3.86
C PHE A 40 -1.45 -11.03 -3.02
N ASN A 41 -2.40 -11.97 -2.97
CA ASN A 41 -2.27 -13.20 -2.21
C ASN A 41 -1.08 -14.06 -2.67
N ARG A 42 -0.75 -14.03 -3.96
CA ARG A 42 0.42 -14.74 -4.50
C ARG A 42 1.72 -14.17 -3.92
N TYR A 43 1.94 -12.86 -4.03
CA TYR A 43 3.17 -12.23 -3.54
C TYR A 43 3.25 -12.23 -2.01
N TYR A 44 2.12 -12.04 -1.33
CA TYR A 44 2.03 -12.15 0.12
C TYR A 44 2.48 -13.53 0.63
N LYS A 45 1.98 -14.62 0.01
CA LYS A 45 2.34 -16.00 0.39
C LYS A 45 3.77 -16.37 0.00
N ALA A 46 4.26 -15.84 -1.12
CA ALA A 46 5.59 -16.15 -1.63
C ALA A 46 6.71 -15.47 -0.83
N TYR A 47 6.39 -14.38 -0.11
CA TYR A 47 7.36 -13.65 0.68
C TYR A 47 7.58 -14.32 2.04
N GLN A 48 8.83 -14.70 2.28
CA GLN A 48 9.28 -15.37 3.50
C GLN A 48 10.44 -14.54 4.10
N PRO A 49 10.14 -13.50 4.90
CA PRO A 49 11.17 -12.67 5.50
C PRO A 49 11.95 -13.43 6.57
N ASN A 50 13.16 -12.95 6.89
CA ASN A 50 13.97 -13.55 7.94
C ASN A 50 13.32 -13.43 9.33
N GLU A 51 13.05 -14.56 9.99
CA GLU A 51 12.38 -14.61 11.31
C GLU A 51 13.08 -13.75 12.37
N LYS A 52 14.42 -13.76 12.44
CA LYS A 52 15.16 -12.92 13.41
C LYS A 52 15.02 -11.44 13.13
N THR A 53 14.85 -11.05 11.86
CA THR A 53 14.56 -9.65 11.51
C THR A 53 13.14 -9.28 11.94
N ILE A 54 12.17 -10.18 11.77
CA ILE A 54 10.79 -9.98 12.25
C ILE A 54 10.78 -9.76 13.77
N GLU A 55 11.47 -10.60 14.55
CA GLU A 55 11.53 -10.46 16.01
C GLU A 55 12.04 -9.08 16.45
N LYS A 56 13.07 -8.55 15.76
CA LYS A 56 13.61 -7.22 16.04
C LYS A 56 12.64 -6.10 15.67
N LEU A 57 11.96 -6.24 14.53
CA LEU A 57 10.94 -5.27 14.10
C LEU A 57 9.81 -5.21 15.12
N SER A 58 9.30 -6.35 15.58
CA SER A 58 8.27 -6.42 16.63
C SER A 58 8.66 -5.68 17.91
N GLN A 59 9.91 -5.79 18.34
CA GLN A 59 10.41 -5.07 19.52
C GLN A 59 10.39 -3.56 19.31
N LEU A 60 10.93 -3.09 18.18
CA LEU A 60 11.02 -1.65 17.89
C LEU A 60 9.65 -0.99 17.71
N ILE A 61 8.71 -1.67 17.05
CA ILE A 61 7.37 -1.14 16.79
C ILE A 61 6.55 -1.11 18.09
N GLY A 62 6.73 -2.07 19.00
CA GLY A 62 6.02 -2.08 20.29
C GLY A 62 6.37 -0.91 21.22
N GLU A 63 7.48 -0.24 20.97
CA GLU A 63 8.01 0.87 21.80
C GLU A 63 7.84 2.25 21.15
N ARG A 64 7.44 2.31 19.87
CA ARG A 64 7.44 3.52 19.06
C ARG A 64 6.10 3.72 18.35
N GLU A 65 5.69 4.96 18.16
CA GLU A 65 4.50 5.29 17.37
C GLU A 65 4.89 5.39 15.89
N ILE A 66 4.86 4.26 15.19
CA ILE A 66 5.22 4.18 13.76
C ILE A 66 3.98 4.00 12.89
N GLU A 67 3.88 4.83 11.86
CA GLU A 67 2.83 4.79 10.84
C GLU A 67 3.45 4.58 9.45
N VAL A 68 2.65 4.07 8.51
CA VAL A 68 3.07 3.90 7.11
C VAL A 68 2.04 4.49 6.16
N GLU A 69 2.47 5.37 5.26
CA GLU A 69 1.69 5.76 4.09
C GLU A 69 2.23 5.04 2.85
N ALA A 70 1.42 4.18 2.24
CA ALA A 70 1.78 3.44 1.04
C ALA A 70 1.08 4.01 -0.19
N TYR A 71 1.88 4.59 -1.09
CA TYR A 71 1.45 5.09 -2.39
C TYR A 71 1.79 4.06 -3.47
N PHE A 72 0.78 3.52 -4.15
CA PHE A 72 0.96 2.39 -5.07
C PHE A 72 0.06 2.48 -6.30
N GLY A 73 0.42 1.76 -7.36
CA GLY A 73 -0.42 1.61 -8.55
C GLY A 73 -0.72 0.15 -8.82
N THR A 74 -1.99 -0.25 -8.89
CA THR A 74 -2.35 -1.66 -9.17
C THR A 74 -1.94 -2.12 -10.58
N TRP A 75 -1.70 -1.17 -11.47
CA TRP A 75 -1.13 -1.35 -12.80
C TRP A 75 0.41 -1.50 -12.82
N CYS A 76 1.11 -1.14 -11.73
CA CYS A 76 2.57 -1.14 -11.66
C CYS A 76 3.10 -2.51 -11.17
N PRO A 77 3.99 -3.19 -11.92
CA PRO A 77 4.58 -4.47 -11.50
C PRO A 77 5.31 -4.41 -10.16
N ASP A 78 6.05 -3.33 -9.89
CA ASP A 78 6.76 -3.15 -8.61
C ASP A 78 5.78 -2.98 -7.46
N SER A 79 4.68 -2.25 -7.67
CA SER A 79 3.63 -2.09 -6.65
C SER A 79 2.97 -3.43 -6.35
N ARG A 80 2.71 -4.22 -7.39
CA ARG A 80 2.16 -5.57 -7.25
C ARG A 80 3.08 -6.50 -6.47
N ARG A 81 4.40 -6.31 -6.58
CA ARG A 81 5.41 -7.12 -5.88
C ARG A 81 5.58 -6.67 -4.43
N GLU A 82 5.76 -5.38 -4.19
CA GLU A 82 6.20 -4.90 -2.87
C GLU A 82 5.04 -4.59 -1.92
N LEU A 83 3.88 -4.13 -2.38
CA LEU A 83 2.76 -3.87 -1.46
C LEU A 83 2.36 -5.12 -0.65
N PRO A 84 2.19 -6.32 -1.25
CA PRO A 84 1.85 -7.52 -0.48
C PRO A 84 2.98 -7.95 0.46
N ARG A 85 4.24 -7.67 0.12
CA ARG A 85 5.41 -7.95 0.97
C ARG A 85 5.43 -7.04 2.20
N LEU A 86 5.11 -5.76 2.00
CA LEU A 86 4.95 -4.82 3.09
C LEU A 86 3.86 -5.31 4.03
N ILE A 87 2.65 -5.58 3.53
CA ILE A 87 1.56 -6.07 4.39
C ILE A 87 1.95 -7.34 5.14
N LYS A 88 2.62 -8.29 4.48
CA LYS A 88 3.14 -9.51 5.13
C LYS A 88 4.15 -9.19 6.25
N LEU A 89 5.02 -8.22 6.04
CA LEU A 89 5.99 -7.75 7.03
C LEU A 89 5.30 -7.14 8.25
N LEU A 90 4.31 -6.27 8.02
CA LEU A 90 3.50 -5.64 9.07
C LEU A 90 2.78 -6.71 9.91
N ASP A 91 2.06 -7.61 9.25
CA ASP A 91 1.31 -8.70 9.88
C ASP A 91 2.22 -9.57 10.77
N LEU A 92 3.38 -9.99 10.24
CA LEU A 92 4.31 -10.85 10.96
C LEU A 92 5.01 -10.14 12.12
N SER A 93 5.20 -8.82 12.02
CA SER A 93 5.85 -8.03 13.07
C SER A 93 4.89 -7.60 14.18
N GLY A 94 3.60 -7.95 14.09
CA GLY A 94 2.58 -7.55 15.06
C GLY A 94 2.20 -6.07 14.97
N TRP A 95 2.44 -5.44 13.83
CA TRP A 95 2.10 -4.05 13.59
C TRP A 95 0.58 -3.92 13.41
N ASP A 96 -0.04 -2.94 14.06
CA ASP A 96 -1.45 -2.67 13.85
C ASP A 96 -1.68 -2.22 12.39
N THR A 97 -2.38 -3.03 11.61
CA THR A 97 -2.71 -2.72 10.21
C THR A 97 -3.63 -1.51 10.07
N ASN A 98 -4.20 -0.97 11.16
CA ASN A 98 -4.89 0.31 11.13
C ASN A 98 -3.92 1.50 11.00
N GLN A 99 -2.63 1.32 11.30
CA GLN A 99 -1.58 2.34 11.16
C GLN A 99 -0.97 2.40 9.76
N ILE A 100 -1.54 1.66 8.79
CA ILE A 100 -1.18 1.80 7.38
C ILE A 100 -2.28 2.48 6.58
N LYS A 101 -1.91 3.60 5.94
CA LYS A 101 -2.71 4.29 4.94
C LYS A 101 -2.36 3.76 3.55
N LEU A 102 -3.34 3.26 2.81
CA LEU A 102 -3.15 2.78 1.44
C LEU A 102 -3.75 3.77 0.44
N VAL A 103 -2.92 4.30 -0.48
CA VAL A 103 -3.34 5.28 -1.48
C VAL A 103 -2.97 4.81 -2.88
N GLY A 104 -3.99 4.49 -3.67
CA GLY A 104 -3.86 4.17 -5.09
C GLY A 104 -3.63 5.42 -5.95
N VAL A 105 -2.71 5.35 -6.91
CA VAL A 105 -2.44 6.46 -7.85
C VAL A 105 -2.82 6.11 -9.29
N ASN A 106 -3.13 7.15 -10.08
CA ASN A 106 -3.40 6.98 -11.51
C ASN A 106 -2.11 6.67 -12.29
N ARG A 107 -2.21 6.42 -13.61
CA ARG A 107 -1.04 6.10 -14.47
C ARG A 107 0.00 7.23 -14.57
N SER A 108 -0.39 8.46 -14.29
CA SER A 108 0.51 9.62 -14.18
C SER A 108 1.17 9.74 -12.81
N LYS A 109 0.93 8.77 -11.90
CA LYS A 109 1.37 8.77 -10.49
C LYS A 109 0.80 9.93 -9.68
N GLU A 110 -0.36 10.45 -10.09
CA GLU A 110 -1.03 11.51 -9.36
C GLU A 110 -1.93 10.91 -8.27
N ILE A 111 -1.90 11.53 -7.10
CA ILE A 111 -2.78 11.23 -5.99
C ILE A 111 -4.05 12.06 -6.19
N PRO A 112 -5.22 11.42 -6.41
CA PRO A 112 -6.45 12.17 -6.67
C PRO A 112 -6.82 13.00 -5.44
N ASN A 113 -7.29 14.23 -5.67
CA ASN A 113 -7.76 15.16 -4.64
C ASN A 113 -6.71 15.57 -3.58
N ALA A 114 -5.43 15.27 -3.77
CA ALA A 114 -4.38 15.74 -2.88
C ALA A 114 -4.27 17.27 -2.93
N SER A 115 -4.20 17.89 -1.75
CA SER A 115 -3.88 19.32 -1.61
C SER A 115 -2.47 19.64 -2.11
N LYS A 116 -2.20 20.92 -2.35
CA LYS A 116 -0.87 21.37 -2.76
C LYS A 116 0.16 21.03 -1.68
N GLU A 117 -0.21 21.21 -0.42
CA GLU A 117 0.60 20.90 0.76
C GLU A 117 0.93 19.41 0.84
N GLU A 118 -0.04 18.53 0.57
CA GLU A 118 0.20 17.08 0.49
C GLU A 118 1.14 16.72 -0.66
N ILE A 119 0.96 17.29 -1.85
CA ILE A 119 1.86 17.05 -2.99
C ILE A 119 3.30 17.48 -2.65
N GLU A 120 3.47 18.63 -2.01
CA GLU A 120 4.78 19.17 -1.61
C GLU A 120 5.44 18.37 -0.48
N ARG A 121 4.65 17.78 0.44
CA ARG A 121 5.15 16.88 1.49
C ARG A 121 5.53 15.51 0.92
N ILE A 122 4.63 14.91 0.14
CA ILE A 122 4.76 13.53 -0.32
C ILE A 122 5.85 13.43 -1.40
N GLN A 123 5.93 14.40 -2.32
CA GLN A 123 6.93 14.43 -3.40
C GLN A 123 7.05 13.09 -4.15
N LEU A 124 5.91 12.50 -4.52
CA LEU A 124 5.87 11.17 -5.14
C LEU A 124 6.49 11.16 -6.53
N LYS A 125 7.66 10.52 -6.69
CA LYS A 125 8.36 10.38 -7.99
C LYS A 125 8.22 8.96 -8.57
N MET A 126 8.26 7.96 -7.70
CA MET A 126 8.34 6.54 -8.03
C MET A 126 7.31 5.75 -7.22
N ILE A 127 6.87 4.60 -7.74
CA ILE A 127 5.86 3.77 -7.07
C ILE A 127 6.22 2.28 -7.12
N PRO A 128 6.02 1.55 -6.02
CA PRO A 128 5.44 2.00 -4.77
C PRO A 128 6.42 2.86 -3.97
N THR A 129 5.88 3.80 -3.20
CA THR A 129 6.64 4.49 -2.16
C THR A 129 5.94 4.25 -0.84
N PHE A 130 6.67 3.75 0.15
CA PHE A 130 6.19 3.58 1.52
C PHE A 130 6.89 4.61 2.39
N ILE A 131 6.17 5.66 2.77
CA ILE A 131 6.63 6.68 3.70
C ILE A 131 6.46 6.13 5.10
N ILE A 132 7.53 6.12 5.89
CA ILE A 132 7.54 5.62 7.26
C ILE A 132 7.60 6.84 8.15
N LEU A 133 6.60 6.98 9.01
CA LEU A 133 6.48 8.09 9.92
C LEU A 133 6.68 7.62 11.34
N GLU A 134 7.31 8.46 12.16
CA GLU A 134 7.34 8.34 13.59
C GLU A 134 6.74 9.61 14.20
N ASN A 135 5.74 9.47 15.08
CA ASN A 135 5.01 10.60 15.67
C ASN A 135 4.49 11.59 14.59
N GLY A 136 4.02 11.07 13.46
CA GLY A 136 3.53 11.85 12.31
C GLY A 136 4.61 12.56 11.47
N ILE A 137 5.89 12.36 11.77
CA ILE A 137 7.02 12.94 11.02
C ILE A 137 7.67 11.84 10.19
N GLU A 138 7.86 12.08 8.89
CA GLU A 138 8.59 11.15 8.04
C GLU A 138 10.05 10.99 8.52
N ILE A 139 10.43 9.75 8.86
CA ILE A 139 11.81 9.39 9.22
C ILE A 139 12.60 8.86 8.01
N ASN A 140 11.91 8.16 7.09
CA ASN A 140 12.46 7.71 5.83
C ASN A 140 11.37 7.16 4.90
N ARG A 141 11.75 6.71 3.70
CA ARG A 141 10.84 6.04 2.76
C ARG A 141 11.50 4.90 1.98
N PHE A 142 10.76 3.80 1.82
CA PHE A 142 11.10 2.73 0.89
C PHE A 142 10.56 3.08 -0.51
N VAL A 143 11.36 2.87 -1.57
CA VAL A 143 11.00 3.28 -2.94
C VAL A 143 11.28 2.16 -3.94
N GLU A 144 10.22 1.68 -4.58
CA GLU A 144 10.09 0.62 -5.61
C GLU A 144 10.59 -0.79 -5.28
N TYR A 145 11.78 -0.94 -4.73
CA TYR A 145 12.38 -2.23 -4.43
C TYR A 145 13.43 -2.09 -3.33
N ALA A 146 13.72 -3.22 -2.68
CA ALA A 146 14.68 -3.28 -1.60
C ALA A 146 16.12 -3.12 -2.12
N THR A 147 16.93 -2.41 -1.35
CA THR A 147 18.39 -2.35 -1.51
C THR A 147 19.03 -3.67 -1.09
N GLU A 148 18.51 -4.32 -0.05
CA GLU A 148 18.91 -5.68 0.34
C GLU A 148 17.73 -6.63 0.35
N THR A 149 16.85 -6.47 1.34
CA THR A 149 15.55 -7.13 1.44
C THR A 149 14.62 -6.19 2.19
N MET A 150 13.31 -6.26 1.93
CA MET A 150 12.39 -5.27 2.50
C MET A 150 12.43 -5.27 4.04
N GLU A 151 12.45 -6.43 4.68
CA GLU A 151 12.52 -6.50 6.15
C GLU A 151 13.82 -5.91 6.72
N LYS A 152 14.95 -6.02 6.00
CA LYS A 152 16.22 -5.46 6.47
C LYS A 152 16.30 -3.96 6.24
N ASP A 153 15.74 -3.48 5.14
CA ASP A 153 15.69 -2.06 4.82
C ASP A 153 14.78 -1.31 5.80
N ILE A 154 13.58 -1.85 6.07
CA ILE A 154 12.69 -1.31 7.10
C ILE A 154 13.34 -1.39 8.48
N LEU A 155 14.03 -2.50 8.82
CA LEU A 155 14.75 -2.61 10.10
C LEU A 155 15.84 -1.53 10.23
N ARG A 156 16.62 -1.26 9.18
CA ARG A 156 17.63 -0.19 9.21
C ARG A 156 17.02 1.17 9.52
N ILE A 157 15.88 1.48 8.89
CA ILE A 157 15.16 2.72 9.13
C ILE A 157 14.73 2.80 10.60
N LEU A 158 14.16 1.73 11.14
CA LEU A 158 13.70 1.68 12.54
C LEU A 158 14.83 1.49 13.58
N GLU A 159 16.06 1.20 13.15
CA GLU A 159 17.24 1.23 14.01
C GLU A 159 17.97 2.59 13.94
N ASP A 160 17.36 3.59 13.28
CA ASP A 160 17.91 4.91 13.01
C ASP A 160 19.30 4.86 12.33
N LYS A 161 19.53 3.79 11.55
CA LYS A 161 20.75 3.62 10.76
C LYS A 161 20.62 4.35 9.44
N GLU A 162 21.76 4.73 8.86
CA GLU A 162 21.78 5.29 7.51
C GLU A 162 21.13 4.29 6.53
N TYR A 163 20.07 4.75 5.88
CA TYR A 163 19.37 4.03 4.83
C TYR A 163 19.16 4.96 3.64
N LYS A 164 19.52 4.44 2.46
CA LYS A 164 19.33 5.10 1.17
C LYS A 164 18.51 4.16 0.28
N ASN A 165 17.38 4.68 -0.20
CA ASN A 165 16.62 4.00 -1.24
C ASN A 165 17.40 4.01 -2.57
N PRO A 166 17.03 3.17 -3.55
CA PRO A 166 17.74 3.05 -4.83
C PRO A 166 17.87 4.35 -5.65
N TYR A 167 17.12 5.40 -5.29
CA TYR A 167 17.05 6.67 -6.00
C TYR A 167 17.68 7.84 -5.22
N HIS A 168 18.33 7.54 -4.09
CA HIS A 168 19.09 8.54 -3.36
C HIS A 168 20.46 8.74 -4.02
N ASN A 169 20.66 9.92 -4.61
CA ASN A 169 21.99 10.38 -5.07
C ASN A 169 22.76 11.04 -3.93
#